data_AF-A0A3A8RF86-F1
#
_entry.id   AF-A0A3A8RF86-F1
#
_cell.length_a   1.000
_cell.length_b   1.000
_cell.length_c   1.000
_cell.angle_alpha   90.00
_cell.angle_beta   90.00
_cell.angle_gamma   90.00
#
_symmetry.space_group_name_H-M   'P 1'
#
loop_
_entity.id
_entity.type
_entity.pdbx_description
1 polymer ?
#
loop_
_entity_poly.entity_id
_entity_poly.type
_entity_poly.pdbx_seq_one_letter_code
_entity_poly.pdbx_strand_id
1 'polypeptide(L)'
;MKELLAEVSANHFPNPPATPAQVAAFEGRMGWKLDEDLRAFYLHCDGAALFQRFPDANYHLLPLEQIRRARVAMRPGDDDHFGPTSWYTLVDLQDSDYVILDAAHQVDGKYPVLDAYHETFPEAVRPIAASFSEFLERALASGDDFFWLSGSTPES
;
A
#
# COMPACT_ATOMS: atom_id res chain seq x y z
N MET A 1 4.99 -9.89 11.05
CA MET A 1 3.55 -9.94 10.70
C MET A 1 2.61 -10.22 11.87
N LYS A 2 2.67 -11.35 12.57
CA LYS A 2 1.65 -11.70 13.60
C LYS A 2 1.37 -10.59 14.63
N GLU A 3 2.42 -9.99 15.17
CA GLU A 3 2.30 -8.91 16.17
C GLU A 3 1.70 -7.62 15.57
N LEU A 4 2.12 -7.24 14.35
CA LEU A 4 1.56 -6.11 13.61
C LEU A 4 0.05 -6.30 13.35
N LEU A 5 -0.38 -7.51 13.00
CA LEU A 5 -1.81 -7.81 12.78
C LEU A 5 -2.61 -7.74 14.08
N ALA A 6 -2.02 -8.17 15.20
CA ALA A 6 -2.65 -8.04 16.51
C ALA A 6 -2.80 -6.56 16.91
N GLU A 7 -1.79 -5.72 16.65
CA GLU A 7 -1.85 -4.27 16.85
C GLU A 7 -2.97 -3.63 16.01
N VAL A 8 -3.03 -3.94 14.71
CA VAL A 8 -4.10 -3.50 13.80
C VAL A 8 -5.48 -3.87 14.35
N SER A 9 -5.67 -5.09 14.83
CA SER A 9 -6.95 -5.50 15.40
C SER A 9 -7.30 -4.84 16.72
N ALA A 10 -6.31 -4.52 17.55
CA ALA A 10 -6.55 -4.00 18.89
C ALA A 10 -6.81 -2.49 18.90
N ASN A 11 -6.06 -1.73 18.09
CA ASN A 11 -5.95 -0.28 18.25
C ASN A 11 -6.35 0.52 16.99
N HIS A 12 -6.76 -0.15 15.91
CA HIS A 12 -7.11 0.48 14.64
C HIS A 12 -8.48 0.02 14.13
N PHE A 13 -8.79 0.32 12.86
CA PHE A 13 -10.09 0.05 12.26
C PHE A 13 -9.97 -0.91 11.08
N PRO A 14 -9.74 -2.21 11.33
CA PRO A 14 -9.68 -3.22 10.27
C PRO A 14 -11.06 -3.50 9.66
N ASN A 15 -11.07 -3.77 8.36
CA ASN A 15 -12.22 -4.36 7.70
C ASN A 15 -12.35 -5.86 8.04
N PRO A 16 -13.51 -6.49 7.78
CA PRO A 16 -13.63 -7.94 7.85
C PRO A 16 -12.55 -8.64 6.99
N PRO A 17 -12.06 -9.82 7.40
CA PRO A 17 -11.04 -10.54 6.64
C PRO A 17 -11.51 -10.93 5.23
N ALA A 18 -10.60 -10.88 4.25
CA ALA A 18 -10.87 -11.44 2.94
C ALA A 18 -10.92 -12.98 3.03
N THR A 19 -11.82 -13.58 2.28
CA THR A 19 -11.84 -15.03 2.11
C THR A 19 -10.72 -15.48 1.15
N PRO A 20 -10.25 -16.73 1.25
CA PRO A 20 -9.32 -17.28 0.26
C PRO A 20 -9.83 -17.19 -1.18
N ALA A 21 -11.14 -17.27 -1.38
CA ALA A 21 -11.77 -17.10 -2.69
C ALA A 21 -11.67 -15.66 -3.22
N GLN A 22 -11.86 -14.65 -2.36
CA GLN A 22 -11.65 -13.25 -2.73
C GLN A 22 -10.19 -12.96 -3.07
N VAL A 23 -9.25 -13.53 -2.32
CA VAL A 23 -7.82 -13.43 -2.63
C VAL A 23 -7.52 -14.07 -4.00
N ALA A 24 -8.00 -15.28 -4.26
CA ALA A 24 -7.79 -15.93 -5.55
C ALA A 24 -8.42 -15.16 -6.71
N ALA A 25 -9.60 -14.57 -6.52
CA ALA A 25 -10.26 -13.73 -7.51
C ALA A 25 -9.48 -12.43 -7.77
N PHE A 26 -8.93 -11.81 -6.72
CA PHE A 26 -8.03 -10.67 -6.84
C PHE A 26 -6.80 -11.01 -7.68
N GLU A 27 -6.09 -12.09 -7.35
CA GLU A 27 -4.88 -12.49 -8.07
C GLU A 27 -5.17 -12.84 -9.54
N GLY A 28 -6.31 -13.50 -9.80
CA GLY A 28 -6.78 -13.78 -11.16
C GLY A 28 -7.11 -12.51 -11.95
N ARG A 29 -7.74 -11.52 -11.32
CA ARG A 29 -8.06 -10.22 -11.94
C ARG A 29 -6.81 -9.39 -12.21
N MET A 30 -5.86 -9.37 -11.29
CA MET A 30 -4.68 -8.52 -11.37
C MET A 30 -3.55 -9.11 -12.21
N GLY A 31 -3.50 -10.44 -12.34
CA GLY A 31 -2.43 -11.13 -13.06
C GLY A 31 -1.11 -11.26 -12.28
N TRP A 32 -1.11 -10.92 -10.98
CA TRP A 32 0.00 -11.10 -10.05
C TRP A 32 -0.49 -11.66 -8.71
N LYS A 33 0.44 -12.18 -7.90
CA LYS A 33 0.12 -12.88 -6.64
C LYS A 33 0.50 -12.03 -5.44
N LEU A 34 -0.33 -12.03 -4.40
CA LEU A 34 0.04 -11.47 -3.11
C LEU A 34 1.25 -12.24 -2.56
N ASP A 35 2.29 -11.52 -2.13
CA ASP A 35 3.36 -12.11 -1.33
C ASP A 35 2.82 -12.56 0.04
N GLU A 36 3.66 -13.23 0.83
CA GLU A 36 3.24 -13.76 2.13
C GLU A 36 2.80 -12.66 3.11
N ASP A 37 3.37 -11.46 3.07
CA ASP A 37 2.98 -10.38 3.99
C ASP A 37 1.60 -9.84 3.63
N LEU A 38 1.41 -9.50 2.36
CA LEU A 38 0.13 -9.01 1.87
C LEU A 38 -0.96 -10.06 2.05
N ARG A 39 -0.68 -11.33 1.73
CA ARG A 39 -1.65 -12.41 1.91
C ARG A 39 -2.04 -12.59 3.37
N ALA A 40 -1.06 -12.55 4.30
CA ALA A 40 -1.34 -12.63 5.73
C ALA A 40 -2.20 -11.45 6.20
N PHE A 41 -1.92 -10.24 5.70
CA PHE A 41 -2.72 -9.05 6.01
C PHE A 41 -4.15 -9.16 5.48
N TYR A 42 -4.34 -9.42 4.18
CA TYR A 42 -5.68 -9.46 3.58
C TYR A 42 -6.55 -10.60 4.13
N LEU A 43 -5.96 -11.74 4.49
CA LEU A 43 -6.67 -12.83 5.17
C LEU A 43 -6.98 -12.54 6.65
N HIS A 44 -6.40 -11.48 7.22
CA HIS A 44 -6.66 -11.02 8.58
C HIS A 44 -7.64 -9.85 8.60
N CYS A 45 -7.51 -8.91 7.66
CA CYS A 45 -8.46 -7.83 7.39
C CYS A 45 -8.34 -7.36 5.94
N ASP A 46 -9.47 -7.23 5.23
CA ASP A 46 -9.48 -6.76 3.84
C ASP A 46 -9.32 -5.23 3.76
N GLY A 47 -8.14 -4.74 4.08
CA GLY A 47 -7.88 -3.31 4.30
C GLY A 47 -8.18 -2.85 5.73
N ALA A 48 -7.73 -1.64 6.04
CA ALA A 48 -7.88 -1.03 7.37
C ALA A 48 -7.66 0.49 7.29
N ALA A 49 -8.28 1.24 8.20
CA ALA A 49 -7.86 2.61 8.49
C ALA A 49 -7.00 2.62 9.77
N LEU A 50 -5.80 3.18 9.71
CA LEU A 50 -4.95 3.35 10.89
C LEU A 50 -5.25 4.69 11.57
N PHE A 51 -5.05 4.71 12.89
CA PHE A 51 -5.21 5.84 13.82
C PHE A 51 -6.61 6.48 13.92
N GLN A 52 -7.26 6.73 12.79
CA GLN A 52 -8.59 7.32 12.68
C GLN A 52 -9.48 6.48 11.77
N ARG A 53 -10.78 6.72 11.80
CA ARG A 53 -11.72 6.07 10.88
C ARG A 53 -11.68 6.78 9.53
N PHE A 54 -11.88 6.02 8.46
CA PHE A 54 -12.20 6.58 7.16
C PHE A 54 -13.47 7.47 7.26
N PRO A 55 -13.52 8.66 6.63
CA PRO A 55 -12.58 9.20 5.63
C PRO A 55 -11.40 10.02 6.18
N ASP A 56 -11.29 10.20 7.49
CA ASP A 56 -10.33 11.15 8.09
C ASP A 56 -8.93 10.55 8.33
N ALA A 57 -8.72 9.27 8.01
CA ALA A 57 -7.46 8.56 8.25
C ALA A 57 -6.36 8.94 7.25
N ASN A 58 -5.16 9.26 7.73
CA ASN A 58 -3.98 9.49 6.87
C ASN A 58 -3.48 8.20 6.21
N TYR A 59 -3.74 7.05 6.82
CA TYR A 59 -3.36 5.74 6.31
C TYR A 59 -4.60 4.89 6.09
N HIS A 60 -5.14 4.92 4.88
CA HIS A 60 -6.21 4.03 4.47
C HIS A 60 -5.66 2.88 3.62
N LEU A 61 -5.37 1.74 4.24
CA LEU A 61 -4.95 0.52 3.56
C LEU A 61 -6.12 -0.02 2.74
N LEU A 62 -5.95 -0.04 1.43
CA LEU A 62 -7.04 -0.30 0.51
C LEU A 62 -7.53 -1.75 0.60
N PRO A 63 -8.85 -2.00 0.61
CA PRO A 63 -9.38 -3.33 0.40
C PRO A 63 -9.01 -3.84 -1.00
N LEU A 64 -8.95 -5.16 -1.17
CA LEU A 64 -8.56 -5.81 -2.43
C LEU A 64 -9.36 -5.31 -3.64
N GLU A 65 -10.61 -4.91 -3.46
CA GLU A 65 -11.46 -4.38 -4.54
C GLU A 65 -11.09 -2.97 -5.01
N GLN A 66 -10.41 -2.17 -4.17
CA GLN A 66 -10.04 -0.79 -4.47
C GLN A 66 -8.61 -0.63 -5.01
N ILE A 67 -7.78 -1.66 -4.82
CA ILE A 67 -6.45 -1.74 -5.45
C ILE A 67 -6.62 -1.67 -6.97
N ARG A 68 -5.88 -0.77 -7.60
CA ARG A 68 -5.87 -0.57 -9.05
C ARG A 68 -4.47 -0.18 -9.51
N ARG A 69 -4.24 -0.13 -10.82
CA ARG A 69 -2.98 0.40 -11.36
C ARG A 69 -2.79 1.85 -10.90
N ALA A 70 -1.60 2.17 -10.39
CA ALA A 70 -1.25 3.49 -9.88
C ALA A 70 -1.52 4.59 -10.91
N ARG A 71 -1.17 4.34 -12.18
CA ARG A 71 -1.45 5.26 -13.29
C ARG A 71 -2.93 5.51 -13.57
N VAL A 72 -3.81 4.54 -13.30
CA VAL A 72 -5.26 4.75 -13.40
C VAL A 72 -5.80 5.51 -12.19
N ALA A 73 -5.16 5.38 -11.03
CA ALA A 73 -5.58 6.09 -9.82
C ALA A 73 -5.19 7.57 -9.85
N MET A 74 -3.98 7.89 -10.34
CA MET A 74 -3.40 9.24 -10.26
C MET A 74 -3.43 10.01 -11.59
N ARG A 75 -3.71 9.37 -12.72
CA ARG A 75 -3.63 10.01 -14.05
C ARG A 75 -4.88 9.70 -14.89
N PRO A 76 -5.18 10.50 -15.94
CA PRO A 76 -6.39 10.32 -16.73
C PRO A 76 -6.37 9.13 -17.70
N GLY A 77 -5.30 8.33 -17.73
CA GLY A 77 -5.15 7.22 -18.70
C GLY A 77 -4.36 6.03 -18.19
N ASP A 78 -4.41 4.94 -18.96
CA ASP A 78 -3.74 3.65 -18.67
C ASP A 78 -2.75 3.30 -19.79
N ASP A 79 -1.82 4.21 -20.08
CA ASP A 79 -0.72 3.99 -21.01
C ASP A 79 0.63 4.29 -20.33
N ASP A 80 1.71 4.01 -21.05
CA ASP A 80 3.07 4.07 -20.49
C ASP A 80 3.57 5.52 -20.28
N HIS A 81 2.89 6.53 -20.84
CA HIS A 81 3.17 7.93 -20.51
C HIS A 81 2.80 8.23 -19.06
N PHE A 82 1.79 7.55 -18.52
CA PHE A 82 1.32 7.73 -17.15
C PHE A 82 2.02 6.84 -16.14
N GLY A 83 3.06 6.10 -16.53
CA GLY A 83 3.89 5.31 -15.63
C GLY A 83 3.75 3.79 -15.82
N PRO A 84 4.52 3.00 -15.05
CA PRO A 84 4.60 1.55 -15.22
C PRO A 84 3.27 0.79 -15.03
N THR A 85 3.06 -0.23 -15.87
CA THR A 85 1.90 -1.14 -15.80
C THR A 85 1.87 -1.99 -14.52
N SER A 86 3.03 -2.18 -13.90
CA SER A 86 3.25 -3.05 -12.75
C SER A 86 3.06 -2.35 -11.41
N TRP A 87 2.80 -1.05 -11.40
CA TRP A 87 2.61 -0.28 -10.18
C TRP A 87 1.14 -0.28 -9.76
N TYR A 88 0.86 -0.67 -8.51
CA TYR A 88 -0.49 -0.80 -7.97
C TYR A 88 -0.64 -0.04 -6.65
N THR A 89 -1.80 0.60 -6.47
CA THR A 89 -2.13 1.31 -5.22
C THR A 89 -2.25 0.34 -4.06
N LEU A 90 -1.76 0.74 -2.88
CA LEU A 90 -1.81 -0.08 -1.68
C LEU A 90 -2.41 0.67 -0.48
N VAL A 91 -2.00 1.92 -0.28
CA VAL A 91 -2.52 2.80 0.77
C VAL A 91 -2.92 4.13 0.14
N ASP A 92 -4.12 4.59 0.42
CA ASP A 92 -4.59 5.93 0.12
C ASP A 92 -4.20 6.86 1.28
N LEU A 93 -3.48 7.93 0.95
CA LEU A 93 -2.96 8.94 1.88
C LEU A 93 -3.79 10.24 1.85
N GLN A 94 -5.00 10.19 1.29
CA GLN A 94 -5.83 11.34 0.93
C GLN A 94 -5.25 12.17 -0.23
N ASP A 95 -6.04 13.12 -0.72
CA ASP A 95 -5.67 14.04 -1.80
C ASP A 95 -5.10 13.36 -3.07
N SER A 96 -5.48 12.10 -3.29
CA SER A 96 -4.99 11.25 -4.39
C SER A 96 -3.52 10.83 -4.28
N ASP A 97 -2.90 10.98 -3.11
CA ASP A 97 -1.57 10.44 -2.82
C ASP A 97 -1.65 8.98 -2.40
N TYR A 98 -0.67 8.20 -2.84
CA TYR A 98 -0.67 6.77 -2.58
C TYR A 98 0.69 6.27 -2.13
N VAL A 99 0.64 5.29 -1.23
CA VAL A 99 1.68 4.29 -1.17
C VAL A 99 1.34 3.18 -2.17
N ILE A 100 2.31 2.81 -2.98
CA ILE A 100 2.15 1.83 -4.05
C ILE A 100 3.13 0.67 -3.89
N LEU A 101 2.92 -0.41 -4.64
CA LEU A 101 3.87 -1.51 -4.80
C LEU A 101 4.20 -1.73 -6.27
N ASP A 102 5.39 -2.27 -6.55
CA ASP A 102 5.77 -2.73 -7.89
C ASP A 102 5.65 -4.25 -8.02
N ALA A 103 4.61 -4.71 -8.70
CA ALA A 103 4.30 -6.13 -8.86
C ALA A 103 5.26 -6.87 -9.81
N ALA A 104 6.10 -6.16 -10.58
CA ALA A 104 7.08 -6.76 -11.48
C ALA A 104 8.43 -7.05 -10.79
N HIS A 105 8.70 -6.42 -9.65
CA HIS A 105 9.98 -6.52 -8.96
C HIS A 105 9.77 -7.01 -7.54
N GLN A 106 10.26 -8.22 -7.24
CA GLN A 106 10.35 -8.72 -5.88
C GLN A 106 11.80 -8.70 -5.42
N VAL A 107 12.02 -8.32 -4.16
CA VAL A 107 13.29 -8.46 -3.46
C VAL A 107 13.06 -9.50 -2.36
N ASP A 108 13.81 -10.60 -2.40
CA ASP A 108 13.67 -11.72 -1.47
C ASP A 108 12.22 -12.25 -1.32
N GLY A 109 11.46 -12.22 -2.43
CA GLY A 109 10.07 -12.70 -2.48
C GLY A 109 9.03 -11.71 -1.93
N LYS A 110 9.41 -10.46 -1.64
CA LYS A 110 8.52 -9.39 -1.17
C LYS A 110 8.47 -8.24 -2.17
N TYR A 111 7.34 -7.54 -2.22
CA TYR A 111 7.22 -6.33 -3.03
C TYR A 111 7.77 -5.11 -2.29
N PRO A 112 8.66 -4.31 -2.91
CA PRO A 112 9.05 -3.03 -2.36
C PRO A 112 7.85 -2.08 -2.35
N VAL A 113 7.80 -1.25 -1.32
CA VAL A 113 6.74 -0.28 -1.08
C VAL A 113 7.28 1.11 -1.41
N LEU A 114 6.54 1.86 -2.23
CA LEU A 114 6.98 3.13 -2.81
C LEU A 114 6.04 4.27 -2.41
N ASP A 115 6.61 5.45 -2.21
CA ASP A 115 5.90 6.72 -2.06
C ASP A 115 5.58 7.28 -3.45
N ALA A 116 4.29 7.51 -3.73
CA ALA A 116 3.80 8.05 -4.98
C ALA A 116 2.95 9.30 -4.72
N TYR A 117 3.61 10.45 -4.77
CA TYR A 117 2.98 11.76 -4.70
C TYR A 117 2.32 12.11 -6.03
N HIS A 118 1.03 12.46 -6.00
CA HIS A 118 0.25 12.60 -7.22
C HIS A 118 0.70 13.77 -8.09
N GLU A 119 1.32 14.84 -7.56
CA GLU A 119 1.74 15.95 -8.41
C GLU A 119 2.96 15.61 -9.27
N THR A 120 3.83 14.72 -8.78
CA THR A 120 5.12 14.38 -9.41
C THR A 120 5.18 12.96 -9.97
N PHE A 121 4.05 12.26 -9.99
CA PHE A 121 3.94 10.91 -10.54
C PHE A 121 3.97 10.92 -12.09
N PRO A 122 4.65 9.97 -12.76
CA PRO A 122 5.45 8.88 -12.21
C PRO A 122 6.93 9.23 -11.94
N GLU A 123 7.37 10.47 -12.15
CA GLU A 123 8.79 10.83 -12.20
C GLU A 123 9.53 10.78 -10.86
N ALA A 124 8.85 11.06 -9.74
CA ALA A 124 9.49 11.17 -8.41
C ALA A 124 9.12 10.02 -7.44
N VAL A 125 8.70 8.87 -7.96
CA VAL A 125 8.40 7.69 -7.13
C VAL A 125 9.68 7.11 -6.52
N ARG A 126 9.65 6.82 -5.22
CA ARG A 126 10.83 6.33 -4.47
C ARG A 126 10.47 5.22 -3.49
N PRO A 127 11.37 4.26 -3.21
CA PRO A 127 11.14 3.24 -2.19
C PRO A 127 11.15 3.85 -0.79
N ILE A 128 10.21 3.40 0.05
CA ILE A 128 10.10 3.80 1.48
C ILE A 128 10.17 2.61 2.44
N ALA A 129 9.95 1.39 1.94
CA ALA A 129 10.20 0.14 2.66
C ALA A 129 10.49 -1.00 1.68
N ALA A 130 11.26 -2.00 2.10
CA ALA A 130 11.57 -3.18 1.30
C ALA A 130 10.43 -4.22 1.27
N SER A 131 9.46 -4.10 2.17
CA SER A 131 8.29 -4.99 2.25
C SER A 131 7.08 -4.29 2.88
N PHE A 132 5.90 -4.90 2.73
CA PHE A 132 4.69 -4.45 3.40
C PHE A 132 4.79 -4.52 4.93
N SER A 133 5.42 -5.55 5.48
CA SER A 133 5.59 -5.68 6.93
C SER A 133 6.45 -4.57 7.53
N GLU A 134 7.57 -4.22 6.87
CA GLU A 134 8.42 -3.09 7.26
C GLU A 134 7.68 -1.75 7.15
N PHE A 135 6.91 -1.54 6.08
CA PHE A 135 6.08 -0.35 5.94
C PHE A 135 5.08 -0.24 7.09
N LEU A 136 4.32 -1.32 7.36
CA LEU A 136 3.29 -1.34 8.39
C LEU A 136 3.88 -1.11 9.78
N GLU A 137 5.02 -1.72 10.09
CA GLU A 137 5.74 -1.49 11.34
C GLU A 137 6.09 -0.01 11.54
N ARG A 138 6.67 0.63 10.52
CA ARG A 138 7.06 2.05 10.59
C ARG A 138 5.86 2.99 10.63
N ALA A 139 4.79 2.68 9.88
CA ALA A 139 3.56 3.43 9.89
C ALA A 139 2.89 3.37 11.28
N LEU A 140 2.82 2.20 11.91
CA LEU A 140 2.27 2.05 13.26
C LEU A 140 3.13 2.80 14.30
N ALA A 141 4.45 2.76 14.16
CA ALA A 141 5.37 3.44 15.06
C ALA A 141 5.40 4.97 14.89
N SER A 142 4.90 5.52 13.78
CA SER A 142 4.95 6.96 13.52
C SER A 142 3.88 7.77 14.26
N GLY A 143 2.83 7.12 14.77
CA GLY A 143 1.76 7.82 15.48
C GLY A 143 0.95 8.76 14.59
N ASP A 144 0.60 8.31 13.38
CA ASP A 144 -0.19 9.02 12.34
C ASP A 144 0.61 9.99 11.45
N ASP A 145 1.92 10.16 11.67
CA ASP A 145 2.82 10.91 10.79
C ASP A 145 3.28 10.09 9.57
N PHE A 146 3.59 10.75 8.44
CA PHE A 146 4.26 10.11 7.29
C PHE A 146 5.75 9.91 7.56
N PHE A 147 6.14 8.71 8.01
CA PHE A 147 7.47 8.45 8.57
C PHE A 147 8.63 8.78 7.60
N TRP A 148 8.42 8.63 6.29
CA TRP A 148 9.42 8.89 5.26
C TRP A 148 9.58 10.38 4.90
N LEU A 149 8.69 11.27 5.38
CA LEU A 149 8.79 12.71 5.19
C LEU A 149 9.57 13.42 6.29
N SER A 150 9.83 12.74 7.41
CA SER A 150 10.62 13.28 8.53
C SER A 150 12.12 13.44 8.25
N GLY A 151 12.57 13.06 7.04
CA GLY A 151 13.95 13.19 6.57
C GLY A 151 14.08 14.13 5.37
N SER A 152 14.12 15.44 5.60
CA SER A 152 14.57 16.38 4.57
C SER A 152 16.09 16.19 4.31
N THR A 153 16.38 15.61 3.14
CA THR A 153 17.59 15.70 2.29
C THR A 153 18.95 15.21 2.86
N PRO A 154 19.62 14.21 2.25
CA PRO A 154 21.06 14.27 2.19
C PRO A 154 21.44 15.30 1.13
N GLU A 155 21.86 16.48 1.57
CA GLU A 155 22.82 17.26 0.78
C GLU A 155 24.08 16.41 0.61
N SER A 156 24.46 16.10 -0.64
CA SER A 156 25.84 15.82 -1.07
C SER A 156 25.94 15.99 -2.57
#